data_AF-A0AAJ2TE15-F1
#
_entry.id   AF-A0AAJ2TE15-F1
#
_cell.length_a   1.000
_cell.length_b   1.000
_cell.length_c   1.000
_cell.angle_alpha   90.00
_cell.angle_beta   90.00
_cell.angle_gamma   90.00
#
_symmetry.space_group_name_H-M   'P 1'
#
loop_
_entity.id
_entity.type
_entity.pdbx_description
1 polymer ?
#
loop_
_entity_poly.entity_id
_entity_poly.type
_entity_poly.pdbx_seq_one_letter_code
_entity_poly.pdbx_strand_id
1 'polypeptide(L)'
;MNNYLIYILVMAGVTYLIRMIPLALVKGRISSTFVKSFIFYVPYAVLSAMTIPSVFFSTASTVSAGGLLSAGVGFIIAVLLAYFEKSLLTVALSACGGVLIVELISGLF
;
A
#
# COMPACT_ATOMS: atom_id res chain seq x y z
N MET A 1 28.68 -21.81 -18.34
CA MET A 1 27.36 -21.15 -18.46
C MET A 1 26.20 -22.01 -17.90
N ASN A 2 26.45 -23.11 -17.15
CA ASN A 2 25.40 -23.98 -16.60
C ASN A 2 24.96 -23.64 -15.15
N ASN A 3 25.77 -22.89 -14.40
CA ASN A 3 25.47 -22.61 -12.99
C ASN A 3 24.26 -21.66 -12.82
N TYR A 4 24.05 -20.75 -13.76
CA TYR A 4 22.91 -19.81 -13.73
C TYR A 4 21.55 -20.53 -13.82
N LEU A 5 21.46 -21.57 -14.67
CA LEU A 5 20.27 -22.42 -14.76
C LEU A 5 19.99 -23.16 -13.44
N ILE A 6 21.04 -23.64 -12.76
CA ILE A 6 20.91 -24.25 -11.41
C ILE A 6 20.39 -23.22 -10.40
N TYR A 7 20.89 -21.98 -10.42
CA TYR A 7 20.48 -20.93 -9.48
C TYR A 7 19.03 -20.50 -9.71
N ILE A 8 18.58 -20.36 -10.96
CA ILE A 8 17.17 -20.08 -11.27
C ILE A 8 16.28 -21.21 -10.77
N LEU A 9 16.67 -22.47 -11.00
CA LEU A 9 15.89 -23.63 -10.60
C LEU A 9 15.77 -23.75 -9.07
N VAL A 10 16.85 -23.47 -8.35
CA VAL A 10 16.86 -23.41 -6.87
C VAL A 10 16.02 -22.25 -6.37
N MET A 11 16.15 -21.06 -6.96
CA MET A 11 15.37 -19.88 -6.58
C MET A 11 13.87 -20.12 -6.82
N ALA A 12 13.50 -20.69 -7.96
CA ALA A 12 12.14 -21.09 -8.27
C ALA A 12 11.62 -22.14 -7.27
N GLY A 13 12.42 -23.17 -6.98
CA GLY A 13 12.07 -24.23 -6.03
C GLY A 13 11.81 -23.70 -4.62
N VAL A 14 12.72 -22.89 -4.08
CA VAL A 14 12.59 -22.28 -2.74
C VAL A 14 11.38 -21.35 -2.67
N THR A 15 11.19 -20.48 -3.67
CA THR A 15 10.05 -19.54 -3.70
C THR A 15 8.71 -20.26 -3.79
N TYR A 16 8.65 -21.35 -4.56
CA TYR A 16 7.43 -22.13 -4.75
C TYR A 16 7.09 -22.97 -3.51
N LEU A 17 8.09 -23.60 -2.88
CA LEU A 17 7.91 -24.33 -1.61
C LEU A 17 7.32 -23.42 -0.53
N ILE A 18 7.92 -22.23 -0.32
CA ILE A 18 7.50 -21.30 0.74
C ILE A 18 6.09 -20.74 0.49
N ARG A 19 5.62 -20.65 -0.76
CA ARG A 19 4.24 -20.23 -1.08
C ARG A 19 3.22 -21.38 -1.06
N MET A 20 3.61 -22.58 -1.48
CA MET A 20 2.76 -23.77 -1.47
C MET A 20 2.50 -24.28 -0.05
N ILE A 21 3.49 -24.22 0.85
CA ILE A 21 3.36 -24.63 2.25
C ILE A 21 2.22 -23.89 2.98
N PRO A 22 2.15 -22.54 2.98
CA PRO A 22 1.05 -21.81 3.63
C PRO A 22 -0.28 -22.06 2.93
N LEU A 23 -0.33 -22.16 1.59
CA LEU A 23 -1.58 -22.46 0.87
C LEU A 23 -2.10 -23.88 1.15
N ALA A 24 -1.21 -24.86 1.30
CA ALA A 24 -1.56 -26.25 1.59
C ALA A 24 -1.98 -26.45 3.06
N LEU A 25 -1.28 -25.81 4.01
CA LEU A 25 -1.64 -25.83 5.44
C LEU A 25 -2.94 -25.08 5.73
N VAL A 26 -3.18 -23.93 5.07
CA VAL A 26 -4.41 -23.15 5.23
C VAL A 26 -5.63 -23.84 4.60
N LYS A 27 -5.44 -24.69 3.58
CA LYS A 27 -6.53 -25.53 3.05
C LYS A 27 -6.90 -26.69 3.99
N GLY A 28 -6.07 -26.97 5.00
CA GLY A 28 -6.08 -28.20 5.77
C GLY A 28 -7.20 -28.39 6.80
N ARG A 29 -7.64 -27.37 7.58
CA ARG A 29 -8.58 -27.60 8.72
C ARG A 29 -9.30 -26.36 9.27
N ILE A 30 -9.56 -25.31 8.50
CA ILE A 30 -10.25 -24.13 9.04
C ILE A 30 -11.77 -24.21 8.81
N SER A 31 -12.46 -24.86 9.76
CA SER A 31 -13.92 -24.87 9.91
C SER A 31 -14.39 -23.77 10.87
N SER A 32 -14.01 -22.51 10.62
CA SER A 32 -14.56 -21.37 11.36
C SER A 32 -14.57 -20.12 10.48
N THR A 33 -15.77 -19.54 10.29
CA THR A 33 -16.01 -18.30 9.54
C THR A 33 -15.12 -17.16 10.03
N PHE A 34 -14.79 -17.14 11.33
CA PHE A 34 -14.00 -16.08 11.96
C PHE A 34 -12.55 -16.02 11.44
N VAL A 35 -11.89 -17.17 11.31
CA VAL A 35 -10.49 -17.26 10.83
C VAL A 35 -10.41 -16.96 9.33
N LYS A 36 -11.45 -17.34 8.58
CA LYS A 36 -11.57 -17.06 7.14
C LYS A 36 -11.73 -15.56 6.87
N SER A 37 -12.59 -14.89 7.64
CA SER A 37 -12.75 -13.43 7.57
C SER A 37 -11.46 -12.72 8.01
N PHE A 38 -10.79 -13.20 9.06
CA PHE A 38 -9.52 -12.63 9.51
C PHE A 38 -8.44 -12.69 8.43
N ILE A 39 -8.23 -13.86 7.81
CA ILE A 39 -7.22 -14.04 6.74
C ILE A 39 -7.56 -13.22 5.49
N PHE A 40 -8.84 -13.01 5.17
CA PHE A 40 -9.22 -12.17 4.03
C PHE A 40 -8.97 -10.68 4.29
N TYR A 41 -9.16 -10.22 5.53
CA TYR A 41 -8.93 -8.81 5.91
C TYR A 41 -7.45 -8.48 6.18
N VAL A 42 -6.63 -9.45 6.59
CA VAL A 42 -5.21 -9.21 6.93
C VAL A 42 -4.41 -8.57 5.78
N PRO A 43 -4.44 -9.06 4.52
CA PRO A 43 -3.69 -8.44 3.43
C PRO A 43 -4.10 -7.00 3.15
N TYR A 44 -5.41 -6.70 3.20
CA TYR A 44 -5.91 -5.34 2.99
C TYR A 44 -5.55 -4.42 4.16
N ALA A 45 -5.67 -4.90 5.40
CA ALA A 45 -5.25 -4.15 6.58
C ALA A 45 -3.75 -3.87 6.59
N VAL A 46 -2.92 -4.85 6.18
CA VAL A 46 -1.47 -4.69 6.05
C VAL A 46 -1.13 -3.72 4.93
N LEU A 47 -1.79 -3.80 3.77
CA LEU A 47 -1.58 -2.87 2.66
C LEU A 47 -1.92 -1.42 3.10
N SER A 48 -3.05 -1.22 3.78
CA SER A 48 -3.42 0.07 4.35
C SER A 48 -2.42 0.53 5.42
N ALA A 49 -1.97 -0.37 6.30
CA ALA A 49 -0.98 -0.05 7.34
C ALA A 49 0.39 0.33 6.77
N MET A 50 0.76 -0.14 5.57
CA MET A 50 1.96 0.32 4.85
C MET A 50 1.75 1.64 4.12
N THR A 51 0.54 1.88 3.62
CA THR A 51 0.22 3.06 2.80
C THR A 51 -0.03 4.31 3.64
N ILE A 52 -0.72 4.17 4.79
CA ILE A 52 -1.06 5.30 5.67
C ILE A 52 0.22 6.03 6.14
N PRO A 53 1.25 5.36 6.69
CA PRO A 53 2.47 6.03 7.13
C PRO A 53 3.27 6.61 5.96
N SER A 54 3.37 5.88 4.85
CA SER A 54 4.16 6.33 3.70
C SER A 54 3.61 7.60 3.05
N VAL A 55 2.29 7.81 3.06
CA VAL A 55 1.68 9.07 2.60
C VAL A 55 2.08 10.24 3.50
N PHE A 56 2.09 10.07 4.83
CA PHE A 56 2.50 11.13 5.74
C PHE A 56 4.00 11.42 5.69
N PHE A 57 4.85 10.39 5.55
CA PHE A 57 6.30 10.57 5.48
C PHE A 57 6.80 11.06 4.12
N SER A 58 6.14 10.72 3.01
CA SER A 58 6.56 11.17 1.68
C SER A 58 6.30 12.65 1.44
N THR A 59 5.27 13.22 2.06
CA THR A 59 4.97 14.67 2.03
C THR A 59 5.66 15.43 3.17
N ALA A 60 6.43 14.75 4.04
CA ALA A 60 7.14 15.37 5.16
C ALA A 60 8.46 16.09 4.76
N SER A 61 8.71 16.30 3.47
CA SER A 61 9.65 17.34 3.00
C SER A 61 8.90 18.67 3.03
N THR A 62 8.95 19.51 4.06
CA THR A 62 10.14 20.00 4.78
C THR A 62 9.67 20.45 6.17
N VAL A 63 10.58 20.49 7.14
CA VAL A 63 10.39 20.99 8.52
C VAL A 63 9.73 22.37 8.54
N SER A 64 8.42 22.40 8.48
CA SER A 64 7.57 23.54 8.81
C SER A 64 6.19 23.01 9.13
N ALA A 65 5.50 23.65 10.07
CA ALA A 65 4.19 23.28 10.57
C ALA A 65 3.10 23.12 9.47
N GLY A 66 3.41 23.46 8.21
CA GLY A 66 2.63 23.26 6.99
C GLY A 66 2.53 21.82 6.45
N GLY A 67 3.51 20.96 6.72
CA GLY A 67 3.61 19.62 6.10
C GLY A 67 2.52 18.64 6.55
N LEU A 68 2.17 18.64 7.84
CA LEU A 68 1.03 17.85 8.35
C LEU A 68 -0.30 18.34 7.76
N LEU A 69 -0.42 19.64 7.49
CA LEU A 69 -1.61 20.23 6.88
C LEU A 69 -1.75 19.74 5.44
N SER A 70 -0.66 19.79 4.66
CA SER A 70 -0.65 19.36 3.26
C SER A 70 -0.92 17.86 3.11
N ALA A 71 -0.27 17.03 3.93
CA ALA A 71 -0.52 15.58 3.97
C ALA A 71 -1.96 15.26 4.41
N GLY A 72 -2.48 15.99 5.40
CA GLY A 72 -3.87 15.87 5.85
C GLY A 72 -4.87 16.27 4.77
N VAL A 73 -4.62 17.39 4.07
CA VAL A 73 -5.48 17.88 2.98
C VAL A 73 -5.47 16.91 1.79
N GLY A 74 -4.30 16.42 1.39
CA GLY A 74 -4.17 15.40 0.34
C GLY A 74 -4.90 14.09 0.69
N PHE A 75 -4.79 13.65 1.95
CA PHE A 75 -5.52 12.48 2.44
C PHE A 75 -7.03 12.69 2.48
N ILE A 76 -7.51 13.85 2.93
CA ILE A 76 -8.94 14.19 2.97
C ILE A 76 -9.52 14.26 1.55
N ILE A 77 -8.83 14.88 0.61
CA ILE A 77 -9.23 14.94 -0.81
C ILE A 77 -9.30 13.52 -1.40
N ALA A 78 -8.29 12.70 -1.13
CA ALA A 78 -8.25 11.32 -1.60
C ALA A 78 -9.42 10.48 -1.04
N VAL A 79 -9.73 10.61 0.25
CA VAL A 79 -10.85 9.90 0.90
C VAL A 79 -12.20 10.39 0.38
N LEU A 80 -12.39 11.70 0.24
CA LEU A 80 -13.63 12.29 -0.29
C LEU A 80 -13.89 11.83 -1.73
N LEU A 81 -12.88 11.86 -2.61
CA LEU A 81 -13.04 11.41 -3.99
C LEU A 81 -13.17 9.89 -4.11
N ALA A 82 -12.50 9.12 -3.24
CA ALA A 82 -12.67 7.67 -3.17
C ALA A 82 -14.12 7.30 -2.78
N TYR A 83 -14.77 8.08 -1.91
CA TYR A 83 -16.15 7.86 -1.50
C TYR A 83 -17.17 8.04 -2.65
N PHE A 84 -16.81 8.78 -3.70
CA PHE A 84 -17.64 8.98 -4.89
C PHE A 84 -17.44 7.92 -5.99
N GLU A 85 -16.85 6.75 -5.65
CA GLU A 85 -16.56 5.63 -6.57
C GLU A 85 -15.83 6.05 -7.87
N LYS A 86 -15.00 7.11 -7.80
CA LYS A 86 -14.21 7.58 -8.94
C LYS A 86 -13.03 6.64 -9.21
N SER A 87 -12.57 6.61 -10.46
CA SER A 87 -11.45 5.76 -10.87
C SER A 87 -10.17 6.10 -10.09
N LEU A 88 -9.41 5.06 -9.71
CA LEU A 88 -8.20 5.15 -8.88
C LEU A 88 -7.21 6.19 -9.40
N LEU A 89 -7.08 6.30 -10.73
CA LEU A 89 -6.19 7.26 -11.38
C LEU A 89 -6.66 8.71 -11.18
N THR A 90 -7.97 8.98 -11.22
CA THR A 90 -8.52 10.33 -10.98
C THR A 90 -8.30 10.76 -9.53
N VAL A 91 -8.44 9.84 -8.57
CA VAL A 91 -8.15 10.11 -7.15
C VAL A 91 -6.66 10.40 -6.95
N ALA A 92 -5.77 9.62 -7.57
CA ALA A 92 -4.33 9.82 -7.46
C ALA A 92 -3.87 11.16 -8.08
N LEU A 93 -4.33 11.49 -9.29
CA LEU A 93 -3.97 12.75 -9.97
C LEU A 93 -4.47 13.98 -9.21
N SER A 94 -5.69 13.93 -8.68
CA SER A 94 -6.26 15.03 -7.90
C SER A 94 -5.60 15.18 -6.53
N ALA A 95 -5.25 14.08 -5.85
CA ALA A 95 -4.50 14.12 -4.59
C ALA A 95 -3.09 14.72 -4.80
N CYS A 96 -2.33 14.25 -5.79
CA CYS A 96 -1.02 14.81 -6.11
C CYS A 96 -1.10 16.27 -6.54
N GLY A 97 -2.09 16.63 -7.37
CA GLY A 97 -2.32 18.01 -7.78
C GLY A 97 -2.68 18.93 -6.61
N GLY A 98 -3.54 18.46 -5.70
CA GLY A 98 -3.93 19.20 -4.50
C GLY A 98 -2.75 19.44 -3.55
N VAL A 99 -1.93 18.41 -3.31
CA VAL A 99 -0.71 18.53 -2.49
C VAL A 99 0.27 19.52 -3.13
N LEU A 100 0.51 19.43 -4.44
CA LEU A 100 1.38 20.38 -5.15
C LEU A 100 0.89 21.83 -5.06
N ILE A 101 -0.42 22.07 -5.19
CA ILE A 101 -0.99 23.43 -5.08
C ILE A 101 -0.81 23.97 -3.65
N VAL A 102 -1.00 23.13 -2.63
CA VAL A 102 -0.82 23.51 -1.22
C VAL A 102 0.65 23.79 -0.90
N GLU A 103 1.57 22.99 -1.43
CA GLU A 103 3.02 23.16 -1.26
C GLU A 103 3.51 24.44 -1.96
N LEU A 104 2.98 24.74 -3.15
CA LEU A 104 3.25 25.98 -3.89
C LEU A 104 2.75 27.22 -3.14
N ILE A 105 1.55 27.16 -2.55
CA ILE A 105 0.94 28.26 -1.78
C ILE A 105 1.62 28.49 -0.43
N SER A 106 2.15 27.43 0.19
CA SER A 106 2.92 27.55 1.44
C SER A 106 4.33 28.09 1.24
N GLY A 107 4.71 28.45 0.00
CA GLY A 107 5.95 29.17 -0.32
C GLY A 107 7.20 28.30 -0.16
N LEU A 108 7.05 26.98 -0.24
CA LEU A 108 8.09 25.99 0.05
C LEU A 108 8.53 25.30 -1.25
N PHE A 109 9.15 26.05 -2.14
CA PHE A 109 9.91 25.56 -3.29
C PHE A 109 11.25 26.30 -3.34
#